data_AF-A0A645BAJ9-F1
#
_entry.id   AF-A0A645BAJ9-F1
#
_cell.length_a   1.000
_cell.length_b   1.000
_cell.length_c   1.000
_cell.angle_alpha   90.00
_cell.angle_beta   90.00
_cell.angle_gamma   90.00
#
_symmetry.space_group_name_H-M   'P 1'
#
loop_
_entity.id
_entity.type
_entity.pdbx_description
1 polymer ?
#
loop_
_entity_poly.entity_id
_entity_poly.type
_entity_poly.pdbx_seq_one_letter_code
_entity_poly.pdbx_strand_id
1 'polypeptide(L)'
;MIAEAVAAAVAPVAELSQPVQAEPAAAAQPQAAAVELVAETVTPAPAVATPKAQSYALPIAELQALAAASGLEWINSDGEKIAAVQAAIAAEPKPVRIPRERPPVVVLDEGPLILVETRKDLSLMQLPFEKEEQAAGVNA
;
A
#
# COMPACT_ATOMS: atom_id res chain seq x y z
N MET A 1 -50.12 -12.76 28.83
CA MET A 1 -50.50 -12.97 27.42
C MET A 1 -49.33 -12.44 26.58
N ILE A 2 -48.43 -13.35 26.18
CA ILE A 2 -48.09 -13.70 24.78
C ILE A 2 -47.47 -12.50 24.06
N ALA A 3 -46.14 -12.29 24.09
CA ALA A 3 -45.06 -12.97 23.35
C ALA A 3 -45.15 -12.79 21.83
N GLU A 4 -44.21 -12.04 21.23
CA GLU A 4 -43.71 -12.34 19.89
C GLU A 4 -42.34 -11.67 19.65
N ALA A 5 -41.28 -12.46 19.82
CA ALA A 5 -39.96 -12.15 19.31
C ALA A 5 -39.85 -12.85 17.95
N VAL A 6 -39.81 -12.08 16.87
CA VAL A 6 -39.63 -12.62 15.52
C VAL A 6 -38.14 -12.80 15.27
N ALA A 7 -37.71 -14.04 15.47
CA ALA A 7 -36.48 -14.58 14.91
C ALA A 7 -36.73 -14.89 13.43
N ALA A 8 -36.12 -14.13 12.52
CA ALA A 8 -36.03 -14.50 11.12
C ALA A 8 -34.73 -15.29 10.90
N ALA A 9 -34.89 -16.61 10.85
CA ALA A 9 -33.88 -17.54 10.38
C ALA A 9 -33.65 -17.35 8.88
N VAL A 10 -32.39 -17.26 8.46
CA VAL A 10 -32.00 -17.35 7.04
C VAL A 10 -31.11 -18.57 6.89
N ALA A 11 -31.66 -19.61 6.27
CA ALA A 11 -30.95 -20.82 5.87
C ALA A 11 -30.09 -20.55 4.60
N PRO A 12 -29.03 -21.34 4.37
CA PRO A 12 -27.88 -20.94 3.56
C PRO A 12 -28.12 -21.15 2.07
N VAL A 13 -27.70 -20.17 1.26
CA VAL A 13 -27.59 -20.32 -0.19
C VAL A 13 -26.27 -21.03 -0.49
N ALA A 14 -26.39 -22.24 -1.06
CA ALA A 14 -25.28 -23.03 -1.56
C ALA A 14 -24.78 -22.50 -2.92
N GLU A 15 -23.45 -22.39 -3.00
CA GLU A 15 -22.58 -22.68 -4.14
C GLU A 15 -22.90 -22.08 -5.52
N LEU A 16 -22.00 -21.20 -5.99
CA LEU A 16 -21.00 -21.53 -7.02
C LEU A 16 -20.30 -20.25 -7.49
N SER A 17 -19.08 -20.04 -7.04
CA SER A 17 -18.07 -19.24 -7.76
C SER A 17 -16.70 -19.67 -7.26
N GLN A 18 -16.14 -20.65 -7.96
CA GLN A 18 -14.75 -21.06 -7.76
C GLN A 18 -13.85 -19.87 -8.10
N PRO A 19 -12.94 -19.44 -7.21
CA PRO A 19 -11.88 -18.55 -7.65
C PRO A 19 -10.91 -19.39 -8.48
N VAL A 20 -10.87 -19.13 -9.79
CA VAL A 20 -9.76 -19.56 -10.64
C VAL A 20 -8.50 -18.97 -10.02
N GLN A 21 -7.67 -19.85 -9.43
CA GLN A 21 -6.37 -19.49 -8.91
C GLN A 21 -5.48 -19.25 -10.13
N ALA A 22 -5.34 -18.00 -10.54
CA ALA A 22 -4.30 -17.61 -11.48
C ALA A 22 -2.97 -17.67 -10.72
N GLU A 23 -2.19 -18.70 -11.00
CA GLU A 23 -0.80 -18.81 -10.57
C GLU A 23 -0.04 -17.56 -11.03
N PRO A 24 0.57 -16.77 -10.13
CA PRO A 24 1.44 -15.68 -10.56
C PRO A 24 2.68 -16.32 -11.18
N ALA A 25 2.73 -16.34 -12.51
CA ALA A 25 3.95 -16.53 -13.25
C ALA A 25 5.01 -15.59 -12.66
N ALA A 26 6.16 -16.15 -12.28
CA ALA A 26 7.30 -15.43 -11.75
C ALA A 26 7.57 -14.19 -12.62
N ALA A 27 7.52 -13.01 -12.02
CA ALA A 27 8.00 -11.82 -12.69
C ALA A 27 9.51 -11.99 -12.89
N ALA A 28 9.93 -12.21 -14.14
CA ALA A 28 11.30 -12.00 -14.54
C ALA A 28 11.64 -10.54 -14.21
N GLN A 29 12.44 -10.33 -13.18
CA GLN A 29 12.97 -9.02 -12.86
C GLN A 29 13.79 -8.55 -14.07
N PRO A 30 13.49 -7.40 -14.68
CA PRO A 30 14.40 -6.83 -15.65
C PRO A 30 15.70 -6.48 -14.91
N GLN A 31 16.77 -7.19 -15.29
CA GLN A 31 18.13 -6.85 -14.89
C GLN A 31 18.40 -5.41 -15.31
N ALA A 32 18.45 -4.49 -14.35
CA ALA A 32 18.91 -3.14 -14.60
C ALA A 32 20.42 -3.21 -14.86
N ALA A 33 20.80 -3.28 -16.14
CA ALA A 33 22.15 -2.91 -16.55
C ALA A 33 22.36 -1.45 -16.13
N ALA A 34 23.35 -1.21 -15.27
CA ALA A 34 23.81 0.14 -14.96
C ALA A 34 24.46 0.71 -16.23
N VAL A 35 23.65 1.39 -17.04
CA VAL A 35 24.14 2.29 -18.07
C VAL A 35 24.45 3.59 -17.35
N GLU A 36 25.73 4.00 -17.34
CA GLU A 36 26.10 5.36 -16.95
C GLU A 36 25.26 6.34 -17.78
N LEU A 37 24.38 7.08 -17.09
CA LEU A 37 23.62 8.15 -17.70
C LEU A 37 24.60 9.29 -17.99
N VAL A 38 25.15 9.29 -19.21
CA VAL A 38 25.61 10.53 -19.84
C VAL A 38 24.42 11.49 -19.74
N ALA A 39 24.59 12.57 -18.97
CA ALA A 39 23.60 13.62 -18.86
C ALA A 39 23.51 14.34 -20.20
N GLU A 40 22.76 13.76 -21.13
CA GLU A 40 22.29 14.48 -22.30
C GLU A 40 21.29 15.51 -21.80
N THR A 41 21.63 16.78 -21.98
CA THR A 41 20.72 17.89 -21.70
C THR A 41 19.55 17.79 -22.68
N VAL A 42 18.53 17.01 -22.31
CA VAL A 42 17.27 16.96 -23.04
C VAL A 42 16.63 18.34 -22.93
N THR A 43 16.72 19.10 -24.02
CA THR A 43 15.97 20.34 -24.15
C THR A 43 14.49 19.94 -24.11
N PRO A 44 13.68 20.47 -23.17
CA PRO A 44 12.27 20.09 -23.09
C PRO A 44 11.59 20.42 -24.42
N ALA A 45 11.02 19.40 -25.07
CA ALA A 45 10.17 19.61 -26.24
C ALA A 45 9.05 20.60 -25.87
N PRO A 46 8.65 21.51 -26.78
CA PRO A 46 7.58 22.46 -26.50
C PRO A 46 6.33 21.68 -26.08
N ALA A 47 5.91 21.89 -24.83
CA ALA A 47 4.68 21.29 -24.33
C ALA A 47 3.53 21.74 -25.24
N VAL A 48 2.88 20.78 -25.89
CA VAL A 48 1.67 21.04 -26.65
C VAL A 48 0.65 21.59 -25.65
N ALA A 49 0.34 22.88 -25.76
CA ALA A 49 -0.56 23.56 -24.85
C ALA A 49 -1.96 22.94 -24.99
N THR A 50 -2.37 22.15 -24.01
CA THR A 50 -3.75 21.73 -23.87
C THR A 50 -4.61 22.96 -23.54
N PRO A 51 -5.86 23.04 -24.06
CA PRO A 51 -6.75 24.15 -23.75
C PRO A 51 -6.98 24.21 -22.25
N LYS A 52 -6.73 25.37 -21.65
CA LYS A 52 -6.97 25.58 -20.21
C LYS A 52 -8.46 25.47 -19.93
N ALA A 53 -8.83 24.59 -19.01
CA ALA A 53 -10.19 24.51 -18.50
C ALA A 53 -10.57 25.85 -17.87
N GLN A 54 -11.73 26.39 -18.26
CA GLN A 54 -12.30 27.60 -17.66
C GLN A 54 -12.94 27.24 -16.32
N SER A 55 -12.87 28.15 -15.35
CA SER A 55 -13.57 27.99 -14.07
C SER A 55 -15.08 28.11 -14.28
N TYR A 56 -15.84 27.11 -13.82
CA TYR A 56 -17.31 27.15 -13.79
C TYR A 56 -17.78 27.41 -12.35
N ALA A 57 -18.68 28.38 -12.19
CA ALA A 57 -19.32 28.66 -10.91
C ALA A 57 -20.73 28.04 -10.91
N LEU A 58 -21.00 27.14 -9.96
CA LEU A 58 -22.30 26.48 -9.82
C LEU A 58 -23.32 27.46 -9.21
N PRO A 59 -24.49 27.71 -9.86
CA PRO A 59 -25.51 28.63 -9.35
C PRO A 59 -26.35 27.94 -8.26
N ILE A 60 -25.81 27.83 -7.05
CA ILE A 60 -26.45 27.13 -5.93
C ILE A 60 -27.85 27.69 -5.62
N ALA A 61 -28.03 29.02 -5.69
CA ALA A 61 -29.31 29.67 -5.40
C ALA A 61 -30.43 29.24 -6.36
N GLU A 62 -30.13 29.12 -7.66
CA GLU A 62 -31.12 28.70 -8.68
C GLU A 62 -31.53 27.24 -8.48
N LEU A 63 -30.55 26.39 -8.17
CA LEU A 63 -30.79 24.98 -7.92
C LEU A 63 -31.57 24.73 -6.61
N GLN A 64 -31.33 25.53 -5.57
CA GLN A 64 -32.15 25.51 -4.35
C GLN A 64 -33.59 25.92 -4.63
N ALA A 65 -33.80 26.96 -5.44
CA ALA A 65 -35.13 27.38 -5.86
C ALA A 65 -35.85 26.28 -6.68
N LEU A 66 -35.13 25.57 -7.55
CA LEU A 66 -35.66 24.45 -8.32
C LEU A 66 -36.08 23.27 -7.42
N ALA A 67 -35.27 22.94 -6.42
CA ALA A 67 -35.60 21.91 -5.44
C ALA A 67 -36.88 22.30 -4.68
N ALA A 68 -36.96 23.54 -4.19
CA ALA A 68 -38.13 24.06 -3.49
C ALA A 68 -39.40 24.04 -4.37
N ALA A 69 -39.29 24.42 -5.65
CA ALA A 69 -40.39 24.34 -6.61
C ALA A 69 -40.87 22.90 -6.86
N SER A 70 -40.00 21.91 -6.65
CA SER A 70 -40.30 20.49 -6.76
C SER A 70 -40.77 19.87 -5.43
N GLY A 71 -40.93 20.67 -4.37
CA GLY A 71 -41.28 20.19 -3.03
C GLY A 71 -40.17 19.41 -2.33
N LEU A 72 -38.92 19.59 -2.77
CA LEU A 72 -37.73 18.94 -2.21
C LEU A 72 -36.88 19.97 -1.46
N GLU A 73 -36.20 19.51 -0.41
CA GLU A 73 -35.25 20.32 0.33
C GLU A 73 -33.82 19.88 0.01
N TRP A 74 -33.00 20.82 -0.49
CA TRP A 74 -31.59 20.56 -0.70
C TRP A 74 -30.79 20.98 0.55
N ILE A 75 -30.37 20.00 1.33
CA ILE A 75 -29.54 20.21 2.53
C ILE A 75 -28.06 20.23 2.15
N ASN A 76 -27.37 21.33 2.47
CA ASN A 76 -25.92 21.46 2.35
C ASN A 76 -25.32 21.98 3.66
N SER A 77 -24.03 21.73 3.85
CA SER A 77 -23.30 22.29 4.98
C SER A 77 -23.06 23.79 4.77
N ASP A 78 -23.17 24.56 5.86
CA ASP A 78 -22.92 26.00 5.88
C ASP A 78 -21.49 26.32 5.41
N GLY A 79 -21.39 27.10 4.33
CA GLY A 79 -20.11 27.43 3.69
C GLY A 79 -19.18 28.25 4.59
N GLU A 80 -19.71 29.14 5.44
CA GLU A 80 -18.88 29.92 6.35
C GLU A 80 -18.26 29.05 7.44
N LYS A 81 -19.02 28.06 7.93
CA LYS A 81 -18.53 27.09 8.91
C LYS A 81 -17.46 26.18 8.31
N ILE A 82 -17.65 25.73 7.07
CA ILE A 82 -16.64 24.95 6.35
C ILE A 82 -15.37 25.77 6.16
N ALA A 83 -15.49 27.02 5.69
CA ALA A 83 -14.35 27.90 5.46
C ALA A 83 -13.57 28.18 6.75
N ALA A 84 -14.28 28.40 7.87
CA ALA A 84 -13.66 28.59 9.18
C ALA A 84 -12.89 27.35 9.66
N VAL A 85 -13.46 26.15 9.51
CA VAL A 85 -12.79 24.89 9.87
C VAL A 85 -11.59 24.64 8.97
N GLN A 86 -11.71 24.87 7.66
CA GLN A 86 -10.59 24.75 6.72
C GLN A 86 -9.46 25.72 7.05
N ALA A 87 -9.78 26.97 7.41
CA ALA A 87 -8.80 27.94 7.85
C ALA A 87 -8.10 27.51 9.15
N ALA A 88 -8.85 26.93 10.09
CA ALA A 88 -8.29 26.40 11.33
C ALA A 88 -7.32 25.23 11.07
N ILE A 89 -7.69 24.27 10.21
CA ILE A 89 -6.84 23.14 9.81
C ILE A 89 -5.59 23.64 9.08
N ALA A 90 -5.74 24.61 8.18
CA ALA A 90 -4.61 25.19 7.45
C ALA A 90 -3.65 25.96 8.37
N ALA A 91 -4.15 26.50 9.48
CA ALA A 91 -3.36 27.19 10.48
C ALA A 91 -2.63 26.23 11.44
N GLU A 92 -2.90 24.92 11.40
CA GLU A 92 -2.20 23.96 12.26
C GLU A 92 -0.71 23.88 11.92
N PRO A 93 0.18 24.03 12.92
CA PRO A 93 1.61 23.94 12.69
C PRO A 93 2.00 22.49 12.39
N LYS A 94 2.62 22.27 11.23
CA LYS A 94 3.08 20.96 10.80
C LYS A 94 4.09 20.39 11.82
N PRO A 95 3.97 19.11 12.24
CA PRO A 95 4.93 18.49 13.13
C PRO A 95 6.36 18.60 12.60
N VAL A 96 7.30 18.92 13.49
CA VAL A 96 8.71 19.00 13.13
C VAL A 96 9.20 17.62 12.73
N ARG A 97 9.62 17.47 11.48
CA ARG A 97 10.25 16.24 11.01
C ARG A 97 11.64 16.17 11.61
N ILE A 98 11.89 15.20 12.49
CA ILE A 98 13.24 14.84 12.92
C ILE A 98 13.78 13.79 11.94
N PRO A 99 14.77 14.11 11.09
CA PRO A 99 15.42 13.11 10.26
C PRO A 99 16.17 12.15 11.18
N ARG A 100 15.81 10.87 11.12
CA ARG A 100 16.58 9.83 11.80
C ARG A 100 17.87 9.62 11.03
N GLU A 101 18.98 9.54 11.76
CA GLU A 101 20.23 9.05 11.17
C GLU A 101 20.00 7.64 10.65
N ARG A 102 20.40 7.39 9.40
CA ARG A 102 20.36 6.04 8.84
C ARG A 102 21.48 5.24 9.52
N PRO A 103 21.21 4.04 10.06
CA PRO A 103 22.26 3.17 10.57
C PRO A 103 23.36 2.97 9.52
N PRO A 104 24.64 2.90 9.95
CA PRO A 104 25.75 2.68 9.02
C PRO A 104 25.56 1.35 8.28
N VAL A 105 25.92 1.36 7.00
CA VAL A 105 25.83 0.16 6.16
C VAL A 105 26.86 -0.85 6.67
N VAL A 106 26.41 -2.07 6.96
CA VAL A 106 27.32 -3.17 7.29
C VAL A 106 28.20 -3.44 6.08
N VAL A 107 29.52 -3.33 6.27
CA VAL A 107 30.50 -3.67 5.25
C VAL A 107 30.53 -5.19 5.12
N LEU A 108 30.20 -5.70 3.94
CA LEU A 108 30.31 -7.11 3.59
C LEU A 108 31.79 -7.41 3.27
N ASP A 109 32.25 -8.61 3.63
CA ASP A 109 33.58 -9.07 3.23
C ASP A 109 33.53 -9.48 1.75
N GLU A 110 34.24 -8.72 0.90
CA GLU A 110 34.35 -8.93 -0.55
C GLU A 110 35.48 -9.92 -0.91
N GLY A 111 36.09 -10.57 0.10
CA GLY A 111 37.08 -11.62 -0.11
C GLY A 111 36.47 -12.83 -0.85
N PRO A 112 37.25 -13.51 -1.71
CA PRO A 112 36.79 -14.75 -2.34
C PRO A 112 36.47 -15.77 -1.24
N LEU A 113 35.31 -16.41 -1.33
CA LEU A 113 34.95 -17.50 -0.40
C LEU A 113 35.97 -18.64 -0.57
N ILE A 114 36.82 -18.83 0.42
CA ILE A 114 37.78 -19.93 0.46
C ILE A 114 37.07 -21.12 1.06
N LEU A 115 36.91 -22.18 0.27
CA LEU A 115 36.49 -23.48 0.78
C LEU A 115 37.60 -24.00 1.69
N VAL A 116 37.46 -23.75 2.99
CA VAL A 116 38.24 -24.44 4.00
C VAL A 116 37.66 -25.85 4.12
N GLU A 117 38.00 -26.72 3.16
CA GLU A 117 37.81 -28.16 3.30
C GLU A 117 38.37 -28.51 4.67
N THR A 118 37.48 -28.72 5.63
CA THR A 118 37.84 -28.83 7.02
C THR A 118 38.78 -30.01 7.09
N ARG A 119 40.07 -29.77 7.35
CA ARG A 119 41.05 -30.87 7.51
C ARG A 119 40.58 -31.88 8.57
N LYS A 120 39.63 -31.45 9.40
CA LYS A 120 38.78 -32.24 10.27
C LYS A 120 37.51 -32.68 9.51
N ASP A 121 37.38 -33.97 9.27
CA ASP A 121 36.15 -34.56 8.76
C ASP A 121 35.00 -34.36 9.78
N LEU A 122 33.97 -33.60 9.39
CA LEU A 122 32.83 -33.26 10.24
C LEU A 122 31.83 -34.42 10.37
N SER A 123 31.85 -35.37 9.44
CA SER A 123 31.07 -36.62 9.52
C SER A 123 31.42 -37.44 10.77
N LEU A 124 32.63 -37.22 11.30
CA LEU A 124 33.16 -37.91 12.47
C LEU A 124 32.97 -37.13 13.78
N MET A 125 32.32 -35.95 13.73
CA MET A 125 32.17 -35.08 14.89
C MET A 125 30.69 -34.78 15.12
N GLN A 126 30.13 -35.28 16.24
CA GLN A 126 28.71 -35.10 16.53
C GLN A 126 28.35 -33.62 16.70
N LEU A 127 27.50 -33.11 15.81
CA LEU A 127 27.12 -31.71 15.79
C LEU A 127 25.91 -31.46 16.71
N PRO A 128 25.78 -30.26 17.32
CA PRO A 128 24.71 -29.98 18.28
C PRO A 128 23.31 -30.16 17.72
N PHE A 129 23.10 -29.85 16.44
CA PHE A 129 21.81 -29.99 15.76
C PHE A 129 21.44 -31.43 15.42
N GLU A 130 22.42 -32.33 15.23
CA GLU A 130 22.14 -33.77 15.08
C GLU A 130 21.63 -34.37 16.39
N LYS A 131 22.08 -33.83 17.54
CA LYS A 131 21.49 -34.19 18.85
C LYS A 131 20.07 -33.67 18.99
N GLU A 132 19.80 -32.48 18.47
CA GLU A 132 18.45 -31.89 18.45
C GLU A 132 17.52 -32.70 17.52
N GLU A 133 18.02 -33.20 16.39
CA GLU A 133 17.28 -34.07 15.45
C GLU A 133 17.05 -35.50 15.99
N GLN A 134 18.04 -36.08 16.68
CA GLN A 134 17.89 -37.36 17.38
C GLN A 134 16.93 -37.28 18.58
N ALA A 135 16.92 -36.14 19.29
CA ALA A 135 15.94 -35.88 20.34
C ALA A 135 14.53 -35.61 19.79
N ALA A 136 14.42 -35.11 18.56
CA ALA A 136 13.15 -34.86 17.87
C ALA A 136 12.58 -36.09 17.13
N GLY A 137 13.32 -37.20 17.03
CA GLY A 137 12.81 -38.51 16.64
C GLY A 137 12.07 -38.53 15.30
N VAL A 138 12.69 -38.04 14.22
CA VAL A 138 12.14 -38.15 12.86
C VAL A 138 13.19 -38.66 11.88
N ASN A 139 12.99 -39.92 11.48
CA ASN A 139 13.50 -40.67 10.33
C ASN A 139 14.78 -41.53 10.44
N ALA A 140 14.57 -42.76 9.97
CA ALA A 140 15.52 -43.80 9.62
C ALA A 140 16.10 -43.57 8.21
#